data_AF-A0A8C3UBX4-F1
#
_entry.id   AF-A0A8C3UBX4-F1
#
_cell.length_a   1.000
_cell.length_b   1.000
_cell.length_c   1.000
_cell.angle_alpha   90.00
_cell.angle_beta   90.00
_cell.angle_gamma   90.00
#
_symmetry.space_group_name_H-M   'P 1'
#
loop_
_entity.id
_entity.type
_entity.pdbx_description
1 polymer ?
#
loop_
_entity_poly.entity_id
_entity_poly.type
_entity_poly.pdbx_seq_one_letter_code
_entity_poly.pdbx_strand_id
1 'polypeptide(L)'
;MLKPAVCTRELCVFSFYTLGVMSGAAEEVATGAEVVDLLVAMCRAALESPRKSIIFEPYPSVVDPNDPKTLAFNPKKKNYERLQKALDSVMSIREMTQGSYLEIKKQMDKLDPLAHPLLQWIISSNRSHIVKLPLSRQLKFMHTSHQFLLLSSPPAKEARFRTAKKLYGSTFAFHGSHIENWHSILRNGLVNASYTKLQLHGAAYGKGIYLSPISSISFGYSGKRLPALPSPACAAQSCLCSRSRSLHGQGESRFLQSRNLNCIALCEVITSKDLQKHGNIWVCPVSDHVCTRFFFVYEDGQVGDANINTQDPKIQKEIMRVIGTQVYTN
;
A
#
# COMPACT_ATOMS: atom_id res chain seq x y z
N MET A 1 -9.90 -16.23 -9.15
CA MET A 1 -9.39 -17.26 -8.21
C MET A 1 -8.82 -16.57 -6.98
N LEU A 2 -9.33 -16.85 -5.77
CA LEU A 2 -8.75 -16.33 -4.52
C LEU A 2 -7.44 -17.10 -4.26
N LYS A 3 -6.31 -16.41 -4.11
CA LYS A 3 -5.06 -17.09 -3.71
C LYS A 3 -5.16 -17.35 -2.21
N PRO A 4 -4.79 -18.55 -1.74
CA PRO A 4 -4.85 -18.81 -0.32
C PRO A 4 -3.79 -17.94 0.40
N ALA A 5 -4.06 -17.56 1.63
CA ALA A 5 -3.15 -16.74 2.44
C ALA A 5 -2.93 -17.42 3.78
N VAL A 6 -1.67 -17.42 4.25
CA VAL A 6 -1.33 -18.04 5.53
C VAL A 6 -1.90 -17.21 6.68
N CYS A 7 -2.48 -17.89 7.65
CA CYS A 7 -3.01 -17.27 8.87
C CYS A 7 -1.86 -16.83 9.79
N THR A 8 -2.07 -15.85 10.66
CA THR A 8 -1.01 -15.33 11.56
C THR A 8 -0.68 -16.23 12.74
N ARG A 9 -1.41 -17.35 12.94
CA ARG A 9 -1.13 -18.30 14.02
C ARG A 9 0.20 -18.99 13.75
N GLU A 10 1.04 -19.09 14.78
CA GLU A 10 2.38 -19.72 14.69
C GLU A 10 2.30 -21.11 14.06
N LEU A 11 1.31 -21.93 14.43
CA LEU A 11 1.10 -23.25 13.82
C LEU A 11 0.82 -23.20 12.31
N CYS A 12 0.06 -22.21 11.81
CA CYS A 12 -0.15 -22.03 10.37
C CYS A 12 1.17 -21.67 9.67
N VAL A 13 1.95 -20.79 10.30
CA VAL A 13 3.24 -20.32 9.78
C VAL A 13 4.25 -21.46 9.73
N PHE A 14 4.44 -22.18 10.84
CA PHE A 14 5.31 -23.36 10.88
C PHE A 14 4.84 -24.45 9.92
N SER A 15 3.53 -24.74 9.84
CA SER A 15 3.03 -25.75 8.89
C SER A 15 3.30 -25.34 7.43
N PHE A 16 3.16 -24.06 7.10
CA PHE A 16 3.51 -23.54 5.77
C PHE A 16 5.00 -23.73 5.46
N TYR A 17 5.90 -23.32 6.36
CA TYR A 17 7.34 -23.39 6.14
C TYR A 17 7.91 -24.83 6.21
N THR A 18 7.42 -25.65 7.15
CA THR A 18 7.95 -27.00 7.40
C THR A 18 7.36 -28.05 6.46
N LEU A 19 6.06 -27.94 6.11
CA LEU A 19 5.38 -28.94 5.29
C LEU A 19 5.28 -28.54 3.82
N GLY A 20 5.74 -27.34 3.45
CA GLY A 20 5.57 -26.81 2.09
C GLY A 20 4.10 -26.69 1.68
N VAL A 21 3.17 -26.71 2.64
CA VAL A 21 1.74 -26.57 2.37
C VAL A 21 1.54 -25.16 1.85
N MET A 22 1.37 -25.04 0.53
CA MET A 22 1.36 -23.80 -0.26
C MET A 22 2.69 -23.24 -0.79
N SER A 23 3.82 -23.98 -0.74
CA SER A 23 5.04 -23.57 -1.46
C SER A 23 4.73 -23.35 -2.95
N GLY A 24 3.86 -24.19 -3.54
CA GLY A 24 3.34 -24.04 -4.90
C GLY A 24 2.55 -22.74 -5.17
N ALA A 25 1.89 -22.16 -4.17
CA ALA A 25 1.18 -20.88 -4.34
C ALA A 25 2.09 -19.66 -4.20
N ALA A 26 3.23 -19.82 -3.51
CA ALA A 26 4.34 -18.87 -3.52
C ALA A 26 5.20 -19.02 -4.79
N GLU A 27 5.28 -20.23 -5.36
CA GLU A 27 5.85 -20.51 -6.69
C GLU A 27 4.98 -19.94 -7.82
N GLU A 28 3.64 -19.96 -7.68
CA GLU A 28 2.67 -19.28 -8.56
C GLU A 28 2.45 -17.79 -8.21
N VAL A 29 3.46 -17.09 -7.70
CA VAL A 29 3.43 -15.63 -7.64
C VAL A 29 3.69 -15.10 -9.07
N ALA A 30 2.69 -15.23 -9.93
CA ALA A 30 2.48 -14.33 -11.07
C ALA A 30 2.05 -12.93 -10.59
N THR A 31 2.62 -12.46 -9.48
CA THR A 31 2.47 -11.08 -9.04
C THR A 31 3.49 -10.30 -9.85
N GLY A 32 3.01 -9.35 -10.66
CA GLY A 32 3.87 -8.57 -11.55
C GLY A 32 5.05 -7.96 -10.80
N ALA A 33 6.19 -7.90 -11.47
CA ALA A 33 7.44 -7.36 -10.95
C ALA A 33 7.26 -5.97 -10.30
N GLU A 34 6.43 -5.11 -10.89
CA GLU A 34 6.14 -3.78 -10.37
C GLU A 34 5.36 -3.80 -9.05
N VAL A 35 4.51 -4.80 -8.84
CA VAL A 35 3.79 -4.96 -7.58
C VAL A 35 4.75 -5.38 -6.47
N VAL A 36 5.68 -6.30 -6.76
CA VAL A 36 6.67 -6.72 -5.77
C VAL A 36 7.57 -5.54 -5.39
N ASP A 37 8.03 -4.74 -6.36
CA ASP A 37 8.81 -3.52 -6.12
C ASP A 37 8.05 -2.55 -5.21
N LEU A 38 6.77 -2.33 -5.50
CA LEU A 38 5.91 -1.46 -4.70
C LEU A 38 5.75 -1.94 -3.25
N LEU A 39 5.51 -3.24 -3.04
CA LEU A 39 5.35 -3.80 -1.69
C LEU A 39 6.64 -3.69 -0.87
N VAL A 40 7.80 -3.92 -1.51
CA VAL A 40 9.12 -3.74 -0.88
C VAL A 40 9.36 -2.27 -0.56
N ALA A 41 9.03 -1.35 -1.47
CA ALA A 41 9.18 0.09 -1.24
C ALA A 41 8.32 0.60 -0.07
N MET A 42 7.06 0.14 0.04
CA MET A 42 6.20 0.48 1.18
C MET A 42 6.70 -0.09 2.50
N CYS A 43 7.17 -1.33 2.49
CA CYS A 43 7.78 -1.98 3.66
C CYS A 43 8.99 -1.16 4.14
N ARG A 44 9.87 -0.78 3.20
CA ARG A 44 11.04 0.06 3.47
C ARG A 44 10.65 1.42 4.05
N ALA A 45 9.70 2.12 3.43
CA ALA A 45 9.22 3.41 3.93
C ALA A 45 8.62 3.32 5.35
N ALA A 46 7.85 2.26 5.62
CA ALA A 46 7.28 2.01 6.94
C ALA A 46 8.37 1.73 8.00
N LEU A 47 9.45 1.04 7.62
CA LEU A 47 10.54 0.67 8.52
C LEU A 47 11.53 1.82 8.78
N GLU A 48 11.73 2.70 7.78
CA GLU A 48 12.55 3.91 7.89
C GLU A 48 11.81 5.03 8.68
N SER A 49 10.49 4.93 8.84
CA SER A 49 9.69 5.91 9.57
C SER A 49 10.03 5.96 11.07
N PRO A 50 10.07 7.15 11.70
CA PRO A 50 10.15 7.27 13.16
C PRO A 50 8.93 6.66 13.87
N ARG A 51 7.81 6.49 13.16
CA ARG A 51 6.57 5.89 13.68
C ARG A 51 6.49 4.38 13.45
N LYS A 52 7.56 3.71 12.99
CA LYS A 52 7.57 2.27 12.66
C LYS A 52 6.98 1.37 13.74
N SER A 53 7.17 1.72 15.02
CA SER A 53 6.59 0.98 16.16
C SER A 53 5.05 0.96 16.18
N ILE A 54 4.41 1.92 15.51
CA ILE A 54 2.96 2.11 15.44
C ILE A 54 2.42 1.65 14.08
N ILE A 55 3.12 1.96 12.98
CA ILE A 55 2.58 1.79 11.62
C ILE A 55 3.09 0.57 10.86
N PHE A 56 4.19 -0.04 11.32
CA PHE A 56 4.74 -1.25 10.70
C PHE A 56 3.95 -2.47 11.19
N GLU A 57 2.69 -2.53 10.77
CA GLU A 57 1.74 -3.58 11.13
C GLU A 57 1.00 -4.09 9.90
N PRO A 58 0.89 -5.42 9.70
CA PRO A 58 1.49 -6.48 10.50
C PRO A 58 3.01 -6.48 10.49
N TYR A 59 3.61 -6.88 11.63
CA TYR A 59 5.02 -7.28 11.70
C TYR A 59 5.21 -8.71 11.14
N PRO A 60 6.34 -9.01 10.47
CA PRO A 60 6.62 -10.33 9.92
C PRO A 60 6.66 -11.45 10.94
N SER A 61 6.09 -12.60 10.53
CA SER A 61 6.25 -13.89 11.21
C SER A 61 7.03 -14.80 10.27
N VAL A 62 8.34 -14.91 10.48
CA VAL A 62 9.25 -15.66 9.60
C VAL A 62 10.05 -16.63 10.45
N VAL A 63 10.04 -17.91 10.06
CA VAL A 63 10.79 -18.98 10.71
C VAL A 63 12.28 -18.79 10.46
N ASP A 64 13.12 -19.07 11.46
CA ASP A 64 14.57 -19.02 11.28
C ASP A 64 15.03 -20.18 10.37
N PRO A 65 15.69 -19.91 9.22
CA PRO A 65 16.20 -20.95 8.34
C PRO A 65 17.23 -21.88 9.01
N ASN A 66 17.93 -21.39 10.05
CA ASN A 66 18.94 -22.17 10.76
C ASN A 66 18.36 -22.88 12.01
N ASP A 67 17.18 -22.46 12.47
CA ASP A 67 16.47 -23.09 13.58
C ASP A 67 14.95 -23.12 13.33
N PRO A 68 14.43 -24.19 12.72
CA PRO A 68 13.01 -24.31 12.35
C PRO A 68 12.02 -24.28 13.51
N LYS A 69 12.49 -24.29 14.77
CA LYS A 69 11.65 -24.19 15.97
C LYS A 69 11.41 -22.76 16.43
N THR A 70 12.17 -21.79 15.90
CA THR A 70 12.09 -20.40 16.32
C THR A 70 11.73 -19.47 15.18
N LEU A 71 11.20 -18.29 15.54
CA LEU A 71 10.88 -17.23 14.59
C LEU A 71 12.00 -16.20 14.60
N ALA A 72 12.70 -16.06 13.47
CA ALA A 72 13.68 -14.99 13.26
C ALA A 72 13.01 -13.60 13.27
N PHE A 73 11.78 -13.50 12.75
CA PHE A 73 10.92 -12.34 12.93
C PHE A 73 9.66 -12.75 13.70
N ASN A 74 9.51 -12.18 14.89
CA ASN A 74 8.41 -12.48 15.80
C ASN A 74 7.64 -11.20 16.15
N PRO A 75 6.32 -11.12 15.86
CA PRO A 75 5.50 -9.95 16.22
C PRO A 75 5.47 -9.62 17.72
N LYS A 76 5.67 -10.62 18.59
CA LYS A 76 5.75 -10.46 20.05
C LYS A 76 7.10 -9.90 20.52
N LYS A 77 8.16 -10.09 19.74
CA LYS A 77 9.53 -9.64 20.03
C LYS A 77 10.14 -9.01 18.78
N LYS A 78 9.72 -7.78 18.49
CA LYS A 78 10.08 -7.05 17.28
C LYS A 78 11.55 -6.61 17.33
N ASN A 79 12.27 -6.81 16.22
CA ASN A 79 13.66 -6.38 16.04
C ASN A 79 13.75 -5.67 14.68
N TYR A 80 13.60 -4.35 14.70
CA TYR A 80 13.54 -3.54 13.47
C TYR A 80 14.90 -3.42 12.80
N GLU A 81 15.99 -3.43 13.57
CA GLU A 81 17.36 -3.34 13.07
C GLU A 81 17.71 -4.59 12.25
N ARG A 82 17.39 -5.79 12.77
CA ARG A 82 17.60 -7.05 12.05
C ARG A 82 16.72 -7.13 10.81
N LEU A 83 15.49 -6.64 10.90
CA LEU A 83 14.54 -6.60 9.79
C LEU A 83 15.02 -5.69 8.68
N GLN A 84 15.56 -4.51 9.01
CA GLN A 84 16.12 -3.57 8.05
C GLN A 84 17.29 -4.20 7.30
N LYS A 85 18.21 -4.88 8.01
CA LYS A 85 19.34 -5.58 7.40
C LYS A 85 18.90 -6.67 6.40
N ALA A 86 17.88 -7.45 6.76
CA ALA A 86 17.32 -8.45 5.84
C ALA A 86 16.67 -7.79 4.62
N LEU A 87 15.92 -6.69 4.83
CA LEU A 87 15.26 -5.95 3.75
C LEU A 87 16.26 -5.26 2.81
N ASP A 88 17.38 -4.78 3.33
CA ASP A 88 18.49 -4.22 2.54
C ASP A 88 19.18 -5.26 1.65
N SER A 89 19.07 -6.54 2.03
CA SER A 89 19.61 -7.68 1.30
C SER A 89 18.61 -8.29 0.31
N VAL A 90 17.38 -7.75 0.24
CA VAL A 90 16.41 -8.12 -0.80
C VAL A 90 16.88 -7.54 -2.12
N MET A 91 17.17 -8.43 -3.06
CA MET A 91 17.62 -8.13 -4.42
C MET A 91 16.60 -7.28 -5.19
N SER A 92 17.08 -6.48 -6.15
CA SER A 92 16.18 -5.68 -6.99
C SER A 92 15.34 -6.58 -7.90
N ILE A 93 14.13 -6.13 -8.27
CA ILE A 93 13.24 -6.96 -9.08
C ILE A 93 13.82 -7.29 -10.46
N ARG A 94 14.63 -6.40 -11.06
CA ARG A 94 15.27 -6.66 -12.37
C ARG A 94 16.29 -7.79 -12.29
N GLU A 95 17.06 -7.88 -11.22
CA GLU A 95 17.97 -9.01 -11.01
C GLU A 95 17.18 -10.30 -10.78
N MET A 96 16.00 -10.21 -10.13
CA MET A 96 15.09 -11.35 -9.96
C MET A 96 14.40 -11.80 -11.26
N THR A 97 14.36 -10.99 -12.33
CA THR A 97 13.81 -11.42 -13.63
C THR A 97 14.88 -11.94 -14.58
N GLN A 98 16.17 -11.80 -14.25
CA GLN A 98 17.30 -12.21 -15.09
C GLN A 98 17.83 -13.61 -14.80
N GLY A 99 17.41 -14.24 -13.69
CA GLY A 99 17.89 -15.55 -13.26
C GLY A 99 16.77 -16.57 -13.06
N SER A 100 17.15 -17.84 -12.90
CA SER A 100 16.21 -18.83 -12.36
C SER A 100 15.93 -18.51 -10.89
N TYR A 101 14.72 -18.83 -10.42
CA TYR A 101 14.33 -18.64 -9.02
C TYR A 101 15.33 -19.25 -8.04
N LEU A 102 15.86 -20.45 -8.34
CA LEU A 102 16.84 -21.13 -7.49
C LEU A 102 18.15 -20.34 -7.38
N GLU A 103 18.60 -19.73 -8.48
CA GLU A 103 19.81 -18.92 -8.49
C GLU A 103 19.62 -17.63 -7.70
N ILE A 104 18.49 -16.96 -7.92
CA ILE A 104 18.10 -15.74 -7.19
C ILE A 104 18.01 -15.99 -5.68
N LYS A 105 17.40 -17.11 -5.28
CA LYS A 105 17.36 -17.54 -3.88
C LYS A 105 18.76 -17.76 -3.32
N LYS A 106 19.63 -18.51 -4.01
CA LYS A 106 21.02 -18.74 -3.56
C LYS A 106 21.79 -17.44 -3.40
N GLN A 107 21.60 -16.48 -4.30
CA GLN A 107 22.25 -15.17 -4.23
C GLN A 107 21.76 -14.36 -3.03
N MET A 108 20.45 -14.35 -2.76
CA MET A 108 19.89 -13.72 -1.55
C MET A 108 20.38 -14.40 -0.28
N ASP A 109 20.36 -15.73 -0.21
CA ASP A 109 20.79 -16.50 0.96
C ASP A 109 22.28 -16.24 1.30
N LYS A 110 23.11 -15.96 0.28
CA LYS A 110 24.52 -15.58 0.45
C LYS A 110 24.69 -14.19 1.09
N LEU A 111 23.79 -13.25 0.80
CA LEU A 111 23.82 -11.90 1.38
C LEU A 111 23.22 -11.89 2.78
N ASP A 112 22.03 -12.47 2.93
CA ASP A 112 21.34 -12.64 4.21
C ASP A 112 20.33 -13.81 4.10
N PRO A 113 20.44 -14.86 4.93
CA PRO A 113 19.53 -16.01 4.89
C PRO A 113 18.06 -15.64 5.16
N LEU A 114 17.77 -14.47 5.72
CA LEU A 114 16.40 -13.97 5.94
C LEU A 114 15.86 -13.12 4.80
N ALA A 115 16.66 -12.73 3.81
CA ALA A 115 16.22 -11.87 2.71
C ALA A 115 15.10 -12.53 1.89
N HIS A 116 15.32 -13.76 1.44
CA HIS A 116 14.35 -14.51 0.66
C HIS A 116 13.08 -14.87 1.47
N PRO A 117 13.16 -15.42 2.69
CA PRO A 117 11.98 -15.64 3.54
C PRO A 117 11.19 -14.36 3.83
N LEU A 118 11.87 -13.23 4.03
CA LEU A 118 11.22 -11.93 4.22
C LEU A 118 10.49 -11.48 2.95
N LEU A 119 11.10 -11.62 1.77
CA LEU A 119 10.46 -11.30 0.50
C LEU A 119 9.20 -12.15 0.28
N GLN A 120 9.28 -13.46 0.54
CA GLN A 120 8.12 -14.35 0.49
C GLN A 120 7.02 -13.91 1.45
N TRP A 121 7.38 -13.50 2.67
CA TRP A 121 6.41 -12.94 3.61
C TRP A 121 5.78 -11.64 3.07
N ILE A 122 6.55 -10.70 2.54
CA ILE A 122 6.04 -9.42 2.00
C ILE A 122 4.98 -9.67 0.94
N ILE A 123 5.26 -10.58 0.01
CA ILE A 123 4.37 -10.95 -1.10
C ILE A 123 3.13 -11.70 -0.58
N SER A 124 3.32 -12.77 0.20
CA SER A 124 2.25 -13.67 0.62
C SER A 124 1.29 -13.05 1.64
N SER A 125 1.76 -12.10 2.45
CA SER A 125 0.91 -11.39 3.41
C SER A 125 0.04 -10.32 2.74
N ASN A 126 0.21 -10.04 1.44
CA ASN A 126 -0.60 -9.06 0.72
C ASN A 126 -1.94 -9.69 0.33
N ARG A 127 -2.99 -9.39 1.09
CA ARG A 127 -4.34 -9.90 0.86
C ARG A 127 -5.17 -9.05 -0.11
N SER A 128 -4.62 -7.93 -0.58
CA SER A 128 -5.35 -6.97 -1.41
C SER A 128 -5.42 -7.35 -2.89
N HIS A 129 -4.73 -8.42 -3.30
CA HIS A 129 -4.63 -8.86 -4.70
C HIS A 129 -4.44 -7.69 -5.65
N ILE A 130 -3.34 -6.97 -5.45
CA ILE A 130 -3.01 -5.78 -6.25
C ILE A 130 -2.45 -6.21 -7.60
N VAL A 131 -2.94 -5.58 -8.67
CA VAL A 131 -2.55 -5.87 -10.04
C VAL A 131 -2.23 -4.57 -10.77
N LYS A 132 -1.11 -4.53 -11.49
CA LYS A 132 -0.74 -3.40 -12.35
C LYS A 132 -1.75 -3.27 -13.50
N LEU A 133 -2.26 -2.07 -13.73
CA LEU A 133 -3.12 -1.82 -14.87
C LEU A 133 -2.30 -1.74 -16.17
N PRO A 134 -2.66 -2.50 -17.23
CA PRO A 134 -2.06 -2.33 -18.54
C PRO A 134 -2.41 -0.96 -19.11
N LEU A 135 -1.55 -0.40 -19.97
CA LEU A 135 -1.69 0.96 -20.52
C LEU A 135 -3.09 1.23 -21.10
N SER A 136 -3.70 0.25 -21.79
CA SER A 136 -5.04 0.37 -22.39
C SER A 136 -6.19 0.51 -21.37
N ARG A 137 -5.95 0.14 -20.11
CA ARG A 137 -6.93 0.18 -19.01
C ARG A 137 -6.62 1.23 -17.94
N GLN A 138 -5.55 2.00 -18.11
CA GLN A 138 -5.22 3.07 -17.18
C GLN A 138 -6.28 4.19 -17.23
N LEU A 139 -6.48 4.83 -16.07
CA LEU A 139 -7.29 6.02 -15.93
C LEU A 139 -6.45 7.20 -16.41
N LYS A 140 -6.85 7.81 -17.53
CA LYS A 140 -6.00 8.79 -18.24
C LYS A 140 -5.78 10.04 -17.40
N PHE A 141 -6.78 10.45 -16.63
CA PHE A 141 -6.73 11.63 -15.77
C PHE A 141 -5.76 11.52 -14.58
N MET A 142 -5.19 10.34 -14.31
CA MET A 142 -4.23 10.17 -13.22
C MET A 142 -2.78 10.43 -13.63
N HIS A 143 -2.46 10.46 -14.93
CA HIS A 143 -1.12 10.82 -15.46
C HIS A 143 0.07 10.17 -14.77
N THR A 144 -0.08 8.91 -14.34
CA THR A 144 1.04 8.07 -13.90
C THR A 144 0.95 6.73 -14.58
N SER A 145 2.11 6.15 -14.94
CA SER A 145 2.20 4.78 -15.42
C SER A 145 2.00 3.78 -14.27
N HIS A 146 2.21 4.19 -13.02
CA HIS A 146 2.11 3.37 -11.81
C HIS A 146 0.69 3.35 -11.24
N GLN A 147 -0.23 2.77 -12.03
CA GLN A 147 -1.61 2.56 -11.64
C GLN A 147 -1.87 1.09 -11.32
N PHE A 148 -2.48 0.84 -10.19
CA PHE A 148 -2.77 -0.50 -9.71
C PHE A 148 -4.26 -0.61 -9.36
N LEU A 149 -4.82 -1.78 -9.62
CA LEU A 149 -6.18 -2.16 -9.25
C LEU A 149 -6.11 -3.17 -8.09
N LEU A 150 -6.90 -2.92 -7.05
CA LEU A 150 -7.01 -3.81 -5.89
C LEU A 150 -8.26 -4.66 -6.06
N LEU A 151 -8.07 -5.95 -6.32
CA LEU A 151 -9.15 -6.83 -6.77
C LEU A 151 -10.00 -7.35 -5.61
N SER A 152 -9.42 -7.39 -4.41
CA SER A 152 -10.11 -7.90 -3.23
C SER A 152 -9.65 -7.18 -1.99
N SER A 153 -10.59 -6.76 -1.15
CA SER A 153 -10.30 -6.61 0.29
C SER A 153 -10.29 -7.98 0.97
N PRO A 154 -9.81 -8.12 2.23
CA PRO A 154 -10.01 -9.34 3.00
C PRO A 154 -11.46 -9.86 2.88
N PRO A 155 -11.71 -11.16 2.59
CA PRO A 155 -13.03 -11.63 2.15
C PRO A 155 -14.21 -11.21 3.04
N ALA A 156 -14.00 -11.19 4.36
CA ALA A 156 -15.02 -10.75 5.31
C ALA A 156 -15.37 -9.26 5.16
N LYS A 157 -14.38 -8.39 4.92
CA LYS A 157 -14.59 -6.95 4.68
C LYS A 157 -15.29 -6.70 3.35
N GLU A 158 -14.86 -7.39 2.29
CA GLU A 158 -15.50 -7.29 0.96
C GLU A 158 -16.96 -7.78 1.00
N ALA A 159 -17.26 -8.86 1.73
CA ALA A 159 -18.63 -9.35 1.91
C ALA A 159 -19.52 -8.31 2.60
N ARG A 160 -19.05 -7.69 3.68
CA ARG A 160 -19.78 -6.62 4.38
C ARG A 160 -19.98 -5.39 3.50
N PHE A 161 -18.95 -4.98 2.76
CA PHE A 161 -19.05 -3.87 1.80
C PHE A 161 -20.10 -4.14 0.72
N ARG A 162 -20.12 -5.35 0.13
CA ARG A 162 -21.11 -5.72 -0.89
C ARG A 162 -22.55 -5.70 -0.37
N THR A 163 -22.77 -6.18 0.85
CA THR A 163 -24.09 -6.11 1.50
C THR A 163 -24.52 -4.66 1.69
N ALA A 164 -23.64 -3.81 2.23
CA ALA A 164 -23.93 -2.38 2.41
C ALA A 164 -24.17 -1.66 1.08
N LYS A 165 -23.41 -1.98 0.03
CA LYS A 165 -23.57 -1.41 -1.32
C LYS A 165 -24.94 -1.74 -1.92
N LYS A 166 -25.44 -2.96 -1.75
CA LYS A 166 -26.77 -3.34 -2.23
C LYS A 166 -27.88 -2.53 -1.53
N LEU A 167 -27.68 -2.16 -0.27
CA LEU A 167 -28.67 -1.47 0.53
C LEU A 167 -28.64 0.07 0.33
N TYR A 168 -27.45 0.65 0.26
CA TYR A 168 -27.28 2.11 0.30
C TYR A 168 -26.70 2.72 -0.98
N GLY A 169 -26.25 1.89 -1.92
CA GLY A 169 -25.43 2.34 -3.05
C GLY A 169 -23.99 2.68 -2.66
N SER A 170 -23.22 3.13 -3.65
CA SER A 170 -21.84 3.57 -3.47
C SER A 170 -21.46 4.69 -4.43
N THR A 171 -20.41 5.43 -4.08
CA THR A 171 -19.75 6.43 -4.95
C THR A 171 -18.24 6.28 -4.83
N PHE A 172 -17.47 7.07 -5.56
CA PHE A 172 -16.02 7.08 -5.48
C PHE A 172 -15.49 8.34 -4.80
N ALA A 173 -14.41 8.21 -4.04
CA ALA A 173 -13.68 9.34 -3.45
C ALA A 173 -12.20 8.99 -3.29
N PHE A 174 -11.35 9.99 -3.33
CA PHE A 174 -9.92 9.85 -3.10
C PHE A 174 -9.59 9.83 -1.61
N HIS A 175 -8.49 9.13 -1.29
CA HIS A 175 -7.83 9.17 0.02
C HIS A 175 -6.32 9.28 -0.19
N GLY A 176 -5.71 10.30 0.40
CA GLY A 176 -4.26 10.45 0.43
C GLY A 176 -3.68 10.02 1.77
N SER A 177 -2.51 9.39 1.72
CA SER A 177 -1.72 9.07 2.91
C SER A 177 -0.25 9.03 2.53
N HIS A 178 0.63 9.34 3.49
CA HIS A 178 2.06 9.21 3.31
C HIS A 178 2.48 7.76 2.99
N ILE A 179 3.55 7.59 2.20
CA ILE A 179 4.02 6.29 1.71
C ILE A 179 4.21 5.26 2.84
N GLU A 180 4.70 5.68 4.01
CA GLU A 180 4.98 4.77 5.13
C GLU A 180 3.73 4.12 5.74
N ASN A 181 2.54 4.68 5.53
CA ASN A 181 1.29 4.12 6.05
C ASN A 181 0.75 2.99 5.17
N TRP A 182 1.15 2.92 3.89
CA TRP A 182 0.54 2.01 2.93
C TRP A 182 0.91 0.55 3.14
N HIS A 183 2.03 0.25 3.82
CA HIS A 183 2.32 -1.10 4.31
C HIS A 183 1.14 -1.66 5.13
N SER A 184 0.62 -0.87 6.06
CA SER A 184 -0.52 -1.27 6.89
C SER A 184 -1.84 -1.17 6.14
N ILE A 185 -2.08 -0.07 5.42
CA ILE A 185 -3.35 0.15 4.71
C ILE A 185 -3.61 -0.94 3.66
N LEU A 186 -2.61 -1.39 2.91
CA LEU A 186 -2.80 -2.46 1.92
C LEU A 186 -3.08 -3.83 2.56
N ARG A 187 -2.75 -4.05 3.83
CA ARG A 187 -2.94 -5.34 4.51
C ARG A 187 -4.20 -5.37 5.36
N ASN A 188 -4.51 -4.26 6.02
CA ASN A 188 -5.62 -4.11 6.96
C ASN A 188 -6.82 -3.34 6.38
N GLY A 189 -6.61 -2.64 5.26
CA GLY A 189 -7.53 -1.65 4.71
C GLY A 189 -7.46 -0.32 5.45
N LEU A 190 -8.18 0.67 4.92
CA LEU A 190 -8.39 1.94 5.63
C LEU A 190 -9.21 1.71 6.90
N VAL A 191 -8.77 2.35 7.98
CA VAL A 191 -9.38 2.29 9.31
C VAL A 191 -9.67 3.69 9.82
N ASN A 192 -10.69 3.82 10.65
CA ASN A 192 -10.95 5.03 11.40
C ASN A 192 -9.83 5.23 12.44
N ALA A 193 -8.89 6.13 12.13
CA ALA A 193 -7.74 6.42 12.97
C ALA A 193 -8.00 7.52 14.00
N SER A 194 -9.17 8.17 13.99
CA SER A 194 -9.46 9.32 14.85
C SER A 194 -9.35 8.96 16.34
N TYR A 195 -8.64 9.81 17.09
CA TYR A 195 -8.33 9.68 18.52
C TYR A 195 -7.53 8.42 18.88
N THR A 196 -6.79 7.86 17.92
CA THR A 196 -5.86 6.75 18.15
C THR A 196 -4.42 7.19 17.92
N LYS A 197 -3.45 6.32 18.26
CA LYS A 197 -2.03 6.53 17.96
C LYS A 197 -1.72 6.63 16.45
N LEU A 198 -2.65 6.22 15.58
CA LEU A 198 -2.53 6.30 14.13
C LEU A 198 -2.93 7.67 13.56
N GLN A 199 -3.57 8.54 14.36
CA GLN A 199 -4.01 9.85 13.89
C GLN A 199 -2.82 10.77 13.59
N LEU A 200 -2.68 11.18 12.33
CA LEU A 200 -1.70 12.19 11.89
C LEU A 200 -2.28 13.61 11.82
N HIS A 201 -3.51 13.72 11.34
CA HIS A 201 -4.21 15.00 11.15
C HIS A 201 -5.41 15.08 12.09
N GLY A 202 -5.84 16.31 12.41
CA GLY A 202 -7.00 16.52 13.28
C GLY A 202 -8.29 15.92 12.71
N ALA A 203 -9.22 15.59 13.60
CA ALA A 203 -10.54 15.08 13.27
C ALA A 203 -11.59 16.23 13.24
N ALA A 204 -11.36 17.25 12.42
CA ALA A 204 -12.12 18.52 12.43
C ALA A 204 -13.64 18.34 12.16
N TYR A 205 -13.99 17.35 11.34
CA TYR A 205 -15.38 17.01 11.00
C TYR A 205 -15.84 15.71 11.66
N GLY A 206 -15.25 15.38 12.82
CA GLY A 206 -15.58 14.19 13.57
C GLY A 206 -14.74 12.96 13.21
N LYS A 207 -15.10 11.84 13.83
CA LYS A 207 -14.32 10.60 13.84
C LYS A 207 -14.62 9.76 12.61
N GLY A 208 -13.61 9.49 11.78
CA GLY A 208 -13.77 8.66 10.60
C GLY A 208 -12.57 8.65 9.66
N ILE A 209 -12.74 7.92 8.57
CA ILE A 209 -11.84 7.93 7.42
C ILE A 209 -12.16 9.17 6.58
N TYR A 210 -11.16 10.04 6.41
CA TYR A 210 -11.29 11.27 5.63
C TYR A 210 -11.04 10.97 4.15
N LEU A 211 -11.97 11.42 3.32
CA LEU A 211 -12.01 11.21 1.88
C LEU A 211 -12.36 12.53 1.19
N SER A 212 -12.08 12.64 -0.10
CA SER A 212 -12.51 13.79 -0.91
C SER A 212 -12.92 13.36 -2.31
N PRO A 213 -14.00 13.91 -2.89
CA PRO A 213 -14.26 13.72 -4.31
C PRO A 213 -13.23 14.45 -5.19
N ILE A 214 -12.46 15.39 -4.62
CA ILE A 214 -11.46 16.19 -5.34
C ILE A 214 -10.05 15.62 -5.11
N SER A 215 -9.34 15.32 -6.20
CA SER A 215 -7.99 14.73 -6.14
C SER A 215 -6.96 15.60 -5.41
N SER A 216 -6.91 16.92 -5.68
CA SER A 216 -5.94 17.84 -5.06
C SER A 216 -5.99 17.87 -3.54
N ILE A 217 -7.19 17.76 -2.95
CA ILE A 217 -7.35 17.71 -1.50
C ILE A 217 -6.63 16.48 -0.95
N SER A 218 -6.86 15.31 -1.54
CA SER A 218 -6.20 14.08 -1.12
C SER A 218 -4.70 14.08 -1.39
N PHE A 219 -4.23 14.65 -2.51
CA PHE A 219 -2.79 14.81 -2.75
C PHE A 219 -2.08 15.61 -1.65
N GLY A 220 -2.75 16.60 -1.06
CA GLY A 220 -2.23 17.35 0.09
C GLY A 220 -1.94 16.48 1.33
N TYR A 221 -2.59 15.32 1.45
CA TYR A 221 -2.38 14.35 2.54
C TYR A 221 -1.45 13.19 2.16
N SER A 222 -0.94 13.15 0.93
CA SER A 222 -0.07 12.09 0.42
C SER A 222 1.44 12.32 0.68
N GLY A 223 1.80 13.35 1.44
CA GLY A 223 3.19 13.75 1.68
C GLY A 223 3.69 14.90 0.81
N LYS A 224 2.84 15.48 -0.05
CA LYS A 224 3.15 16.72 -0.75
C LYS A 224 3.14 17.90 0.22
N ARG A 225 4.22 18.67 0.23
CA ARG A 225 4.11 20.11 0.54
C ARG A 225 3.38 20.75 -0.63
N LEU A 226 2.10 21.08 -0.46
CA LEU A 226 1.49 22.08 -1.35
C LEU A 226 2.37 23.34 -1.28
N PRO A 227 2.63 24.04 -2.41
CA PRO A 227 3.13 25.40 -2.33
C PRO A 227 2.16 26.15 -1.42
N ALA A 228 2.64 26.64 -0.27
CA ALA A 228 1.82 27.45 0.59
C ALA A 228 1.27 28.61 -0.25
N LEU A 229 -0.03 28.87 -0.17
CA LEU A 229 -0.53 30.20 -0.50
C LEU A 229 0.31 31.20 0.31
N PRO A 230 0.80 32.30 -0.29
CA PRO A 230 1.58 33.28 0.45
C PRO A 230 0.66 33.92 1.49
N SER A 231 0.74 33.44 2.73
CA SER A 231 0.19 34.13 3.89
C SER A 231 1.29 35.03 4.45
N PRO A 232 1.09 36.34 4.61
CA PRO A 232 2.14 37.29 4.94
C PRO A 232 2.57 37.29 6.42
N ALA A 233 2.40 36.17 7.14
CA ALA A 233 2.74 36.08 8.55
C ALA A 233 3.23 34.67 8.90
N CYS A 234 4.56 34.51 8.92
CA CYS A 234 5.39 33.56 9.69
C CYS A 234 6.67 33.23 8.90
N ALA A 235 7.44 34.27 8.57
CA ALA A 235 8.85 34.13 8.22
C ALA A 235 9.68 34.05 9.51
N ALA A 236 9.64 32.91 10.21
CA ALA A 236 10.65 32.54 11.19
C ALA A 236 10.45 31.07 11.58
N GLN A 237 11.55 30.30 11.56
CA GLN A 237 11.69 28.93 12.07
C GLN A 237 11.15 27.78 11.21
N SER A 238 11.86 27.47 10.13
CA SER A 238 12.29 26.08 9.86
C SER A 238 13.45 26.01 8.84
N CYS A 239 14.47 26.85 9.03
CA CYS A 239 15.79 26.54 8.48
C CYS A 239 16.49 25.64 9.49
N LEU A 240 16.41 24.32 9.32
CA LEU A 240 17.43 23.35 9.74
C LEU A 240 17.02 21.95 9.26
N CYS A 241 17.99 21.29 8.59
CA CYS A 241 17.95 19.94 8.03
C CYS A 241 17.42 19.77 6.59
N SER A 242 17.96 20.56 5.66
CA SER A 242 18.18 20.13 4.27
C SER A 242 19.67 19.90 4.03
N ARG A 243 20.25 18.85 4.61
CA ARG A 243 21.51 18.30 4.08
C ARG A 243 21.14 17.22 3.07
N SER A 244 20.97 17.66 1.82
CA SER A 244 21.12 16.79 0.66
C SER A 244 22.54 16.20 0.73
N ARG A 245 22.66 14.95 1.16
CA ARG A 245 23.81 14.14 0.78
C ARG A 245 23.45 13.60 -0.60
N SER A 246 24.09 14.15 -1.63
CA SER A 246 24.17 13.51 -2.93
C SER A 246 24.88 12.17 -2.77
N LEU A 247 24.11 11.11 -2.55
CA LEU A 247 24.58 9.76 -2.85
C LEU A 247 24.46 9.59 -4.36
N HIS A 248 25.47 10.09 -5.08
CA HIS A 248 25.87 9.49 -6.35
C HIS A 248 26.39 8.08 -6.01
N GLY A 249 25.57 7.08 -6.27
CA GLY A 249 25.87 5.69 -5.98
C GLY A 249 24.77 4.77 -6.50
N GLN A 250 24.92 4.37 -7.76
CA GLN A 250 24.36 3.19 -8.44
C GLN A 250 22.90 2.79 -8.19
N GLY A 251 22.11 2.76 -9.27
CA GLY A 251 20.89 1.94 -9.33
C GLY A 251 19.89 2.32 -10.43
N GLU A 252 20.26 2.19 -11.71
CA GLU A 252 19.33 2.25 -12.86
C GLU A 252 18.41 1.00 -12.98
N SER A 253 18.01 0.39 -11.86
CA SER A 253 17.50 -1.00 -11.83
C SER A 253 16.20 -1.22 -11.04
N ARG A 254 15.43 -0.17 -10.73
CA ARG A 254 14.12 -0.29 -10.06
C ARG A 254 12.97 0.15 -10.98
N PHE A 255 11.79 -0.47 -10.85
CA PHE A 255 10.58 0.01 -11.54
C PHE A 255 10.14 1.36 -10.95
N LEU A 256 10.31 1.52 -9.64
CA LEU A 256 10.26 2.78 -8.92
C LEU A 256 11.69 3.34 -8.81
N GLN A 257 12.01 4.31 -9.65
CA GLN A 257 13.33 4.90 -9.76
C GLN A 257 13.70 5.67 -8.48
N SER A 258 12.74 6.42 -7.95
CA SER A 258 12.90 7.28 -6.78
C SER A 258 12.47 6.64 -5.46
N ARG A 259 13.09 7.10 -4.37
CA ARG A 259 12.60 6.84 -3.00
C ARG A 259 11.55 7.86 -2.54
N ASN A 260 11.41 8.97 -3.26
CA ASN A 260 10.44 10.01 -2.97
C ASN A 260 9.11 9.68 -3.67
N LEU A 261 8.28 8.90 -3.00
CA LEU A 261 7.02 8.41 -3.53
C LEU A 261 5.83 9.12 -2.89
N ASN A 262 4.90 9.58 -3.73
CA ASN A 262 3.59 10.06 -3.30
C ASN A 262 2.53 9.07 -3.74
N CYS A 263 1.61 8.74 -2.83
CA CYS A 263 0.61 7.70 -3.06
C CYS A 263 -0.80 8.20 -2.75
N ILE A 264 -1.73 7.90 -3.63
CA ILE A 264 -3.15 8.22 -3.46
C ILE A 264 -4.00 7.01 -3.84
N ALA A 265 -5.05 6.76 -3.08
CA ALA A 265 -6.03 5.75 -3.36
C ALA A 265 -7.31 6.37 -3.92
N LEU A 266 -7.93 5.70 -4.89
CA LEU A 266 -9.33 5.92 -5.23
C LEU A 266 -10.16 4.81 -4.58
N CYS A 267 -11.06 5.21 -3.70
CA CYS A 267 -11.88 4.34 -2.88
C CYS A 267 -13.32 4.35 -3.37
N GLU A 268 -13.95 3.19 -3.32
CA GLU A 268 -15.40 3.06 -3.37
C GLU A 268 -15.96 3.20 -1.95
N VAL A 269 -16.97 4.05 -1.79
CA VAL A 269 -17.50 4.48 -0.49
C VAL A 269 -19.01 4.29 -0.48
N ILE A 270 -19.53 3.64 0.56
CA ILE A 270 -20.97 3.42 0.75
C ILE A 270 -21.67 4.75 1.04
N THR A 271 -22.79 4.99 0.36
CA THR A 271 -23.60 6.21 0.52
C THR A 271 -24.68 6.08 1.58
N SER A 272 -24.35 5.45 2.72
CA SER A 272 -25.24 5.36 3.88
C SER A 272 -25.37 6.72 4.58
N LYS A 273 -26.32 6.83 5.51
CA LYS A 273 -26.50 8.01 6.38
C LYS A 273 -25.27 8.35 7.23
N ASP A 274 -24.35 7.40 7.41
CA ASP A 274 -23.14 7.59 8.21
C ASP A 274 -22.05 8.35 7.45
N LEU A 275 -22.12 8.42 6.11
CA LEU A 275 -21.19 9.18 5.31
C LEU A 275 -21.48 10.68 5.44
N GLN A 276 -20.68 11.36 6.24
CA GLN A 276 -20.81 12.79 6.48
C GLN A 276 -20.10 13.55 5.37
N LYS A 277 -20.78 14.52 4.73
CA LYS A 277 -20.22 15.32 3.64
C LYS A 277 -20.17 16.80 4.05
N HIS A 278 -18.96 17.32 4.22
CA HIS A 278 -18.68 18.72 4.53
C HIS A 278 -18.04 19.39 3.30
N GLY A 279 -18.88 19.74 2.32
CA GLY A 279 -18.42 20.18 1.00
C GLY A 279 -17.59 19.10 0.31
N ASN A 280 -16.31 19.40 0.08
CA ASN A 280 -15.36 18.49 -0.57
C ASN A 280 -14.58 17.61 0.42
N ILE A 281 -14.90 17.63 1.72
CA ILE A 281 -14.29 16.76 2.73
C ILE A 281 -15.36 15.83 3.27
N TRP A 282 -15.16 14.54 3.10
CA TRP A 282 -16.11 13.52 3.53
C TRP A 282 -15.50 12.69 4.66
N VAL A 283 -16.33 12.32 5.63
CA VAL A 283 -15.91 11.53 6.80
C VAL A 283 -16.77 10.29 6.88
N CYS A 284 -16.13 9.12 6.77
CA CYS A 284 -16.79 7.83 6.90
C CYS A 284 -16.37 7.15 8.22
N PRO A 285 -17.24 7.09 9.24
CA PRO A 285 -16.90 6.51 10.54
C PRO A 285 -16.75 4.98 10.48
N VAL A 286 -17.50 4.33 9.58
CA VAL A 286 -17.56 2.87 9.44
C VAL A 286 -16.48 2.39 8.47
N SER A 287 -15.44 1.71 8.96
CA SER A 287 -14.31 1.29 8.13
C SER A 287 -14.68 0.25 7.05
N ASP A 288 -15.74 -0.52 7.28
CA ASP A 288 -16.29 -1.48 6.30
C ASP A 288 -17.08 -0.80 5.16
N HIS A 289 -17.36 0.50 5.27
CA HIS A 289 -18.02 1.29 4.22
C HIS A 289 -17.03 1.93 3.24
N VAL A 290 -15.72 1.67 3.40
CA VAL A 290 -14.67 2.19 2.51
C VAL A 290 -13.84 1.04 1.98
N CYS A 291 -13.75 0.93 0.67
CA CYS A 291 -12.90 -0.04 -0.01
C CYS A 291 -11.99 0.65 -1.01
N THR A 292 -10.67 0.46 -0.87
CA THR A 292 -9.72 0.91 -1.89
C THR A 292 -9.89 0.08 -3.15
N ARG A 293 -10.04 0.73 -4.31
CA ARG A 293 -10.18 0.06 -5.62
C ARG A 293 -8.99 0.32 -6.52
N PHE A 294 -8.47 1.54 -6.51
CA PHE A 294 -7.26 1.87 -7.24
C PHE A 294 -6.21 2.46 -6.33
N PHE A 295 -4.97 2.28 -6.74
CA PHE A 295 -3.81 2.83 -6.07
C PHE A 295 -2.87 3.42 -7.11
N PHE A 296 -2.44 4.66 -6.89
CA PHE A 296 -1.61 5.41 -7.83
C PHE A 296 -0.35 5.88 -7.12
N VAL A 297 0.79 5.66 -7.78
CA VAL A 297 2.11 6.02 -7.28
C VAL A 297 2.70 7.08 -8.17
N TYR A 298 3.31 8.09 -7.57
CA TYR A 298 4.01 9.17 -8.25
C TYR A 298 5.40 9.31 -7.68
N GLU A 299 6.34 9.67 -8.55
CA GLU A 299 7.75 9.84 -8.20
C GLU A 299 8.11 11.33 -8.23
N ASP A 300 9.00 11.76 -7.34
CA ASP A 300 9.66 13.08 -7.39
C ASP A 300 8.72 14.27 -7.54
N GLY A 301 7.61 14.25 -6.80
CA GLY A 301 6.65 15.36 -6.73
C GLY A 301 5.68 15.45 -7.92
N GLN A 302 5.74 14.51 -8.86
CA GLN A 302 4.70 14.35 -9.88
C GLN A 302 3.32 14.13 -9.24
N VAL A 303 2.27 14.59 -9.92
CA VAL A 303 0.86 14.34 -9.55
C VAL A 303 0.02 14.21 -10.80
N GLY A 304 -1.13 13.56 -10.65
CA GLY A 304 -2.19 13.60 -11.65
C GLY A 304 -2.89 14.94 -11.69
N ASP A 305 -3.98 15.00 -12.45
CA ASP A 305 -4.77 16.23 -12.57
C ASP A 305 -5.29 16.69 -11.19
N ALA A 306 -5.07 17.97 -10.87
CA ALA A 306 -5.41 18.55 -9.57
C ALA A 306 -6.92 18.75 -9.36
N ASN A 307 -7.70 18.80 -10.44
CA ASN A 307 -9.12 19.17 -10.42
C ASN A 307 -10.06 18.00 -10.75
N ILE A 308 -9.60 16.75 -10.58
CA ILE A 308 -10.46 15.60 -10.81
C ILE A 308 -11.52 15.53 -9.72
N ASN A 309 -12.77 15.58 -10.15
CA ASN A 309 -13.94 15.39 -9.30
C ASN A 309 -14.56 14.02 -9.60
N THR A 310 -14.53 13.11 -8.64
CA THR A 310 -15.13 11.77 -8.78
C THR A 310 -16.66 11.80 -8.90
N GLN A 311 -17.30 12.96 -8.69
CA GLN A 311 -18.73 13.14 -8.91
C GLN A 311 -19.08 13.60 -10.32
N ASP A 312 -18.09 13.90 -11.18
CA ASP A 312 -18.32 14.15 -12.60
C ASP A 312 -18.75 12.83 -13.30
N PRO A 313 -19.90 12.80 -13.98
CA PRO A 313 -20.36 11.62 -14.72
C PRO A 313 -19.33 11.05 -15.71
N LYS A 314 -18.49 11.88 -16.34
CA LYS A 314 -17.44 11.43 -17.25
C LYS A 314 -16.37 10.62 -16.51
N ILE A 315 -15.93 11.14 -15.36
CA ILE A 315 -14.94 10.49 -14.49
C ILE A 315 -15.51 9.18 -13.94
N GLN A 316 -16.76 9.19 -13.46
CA GLN A 316 -17.41 7.96 -12.98
C GLN A 316 -17.53 6.90 -14.06
N LYS A 317 -17.91 7.28 -15.28
CA LYS A 317 -17.99 6.35 -16.42
C LYS A 317 -16.63 5.73 -16.73
N GLU A 318 -15.54 6.50 -16.66
CA GLU A 318 -14.19 5.99 -16.89
C GLU A 318 -13.75 5.02 -15.79
N ILE A 319 -13.99 5.35 -14.51
CA ILE A 319 -13.70 4.48 -13.36
C ILE A 319 -14.47 3.15 -13.50
N MET A 320 -15.78 3.24 -13.76
CA MET A 320 -16.65 2.08 -13.89
C MET A 320 -16.31 1.21 -15.10
N ARG A 321 -15.86 1.80 -16.22
CA ARG A 321 -15.33 1.04 -17.35
C ARG A 321 -14.16 0.16 -16.91
N VAL A 322 -13.20 0.71 -16.17
CA VAL A 322 -12.00 -0.06 -15.77
C VAL A 322 -12.35 -1.17 -14.78
N ILE A 323 -13.27 -0.93 -13.83
CA ILE A 323 -13.76 -1.95 -12.89
C ILE A 323 -14.61 -3.01 -13.60
N GLY A 324 -15.61 -2.59 -14.39
CA GLY A 324 -16.62 -3.46 -14.98
C GLY A 324 -16.10 -4.44 -16.03
N THR A 325 -15.04 -4.07 -16.77
CA THR A 325 -14.40 -4.96 -17.76
C THR A 325 -13.81 -6.22 -17.11
N GLN A 326 -13.66 -6.25 -15.78
CA GLN A 326 -13.11 -7.39 -15.06
C GLN A 326 -14.11 -8.49 -14.72
N VAL A 327 -15.42 -8.19 -14.79
CA VAL A 327 -16.49 -9.17 -14.53
C VAL A 327 -16.66 -10.14 -15.72
N TYR A 328 -16.15 -9.77 -16.89
CA TYR A 328 -16.31 -10.54 -18.13
C TYR A 328 -15.03 -11.28 -18.59
N THR A 329 -13.94 -11.18 -17.84
CA THR A 329 -12.64 -11.79 -18.19
C THR A 329 -12.14 -12.80 -17.15
N ASN A 330 -13.02 -13.27 -16.26
CA ASN A 330 -12.75 -14.37 -15.32
C ASN A 330 -13.81 -15.44 -15.48
#